data_AF-A0A3G9J7B7-F1
#
_entry.id   AF-A0A3G9J7B7-F1
#
_cell.length_a   1.000
_cell.length_b   1.000
_cell.length_c   1.000
_cell.angle_alpha   90.00
_cell.angle_beta   90.00
_cell.angle_gamma   90.00
#
_symmetry.space_group_name_H-M   'P 1'
#
loop_
_entity.id
_entity.type
_entity.pdbx_description
1 polymer ?
#
loop_
_entity_poly.entity_id
_entity_poly.type
_entity_poly.pdbx_seq_one_letter_code
_entity_poly.pdbx_strand_id
1 'polypeptide(L)'
;MIDYGIKQTPCDTWRHCVENKGQHPRQIEDFDAFRIALYKHKKASITRYGILVDTMKYIDLRNRKLEEMCFLNEREKIEVAINPATVNYIYYFLDGVWSRAWLNPDLKSQASFINMSVAEAEAYRKKMAVQKREALQEKRNQKSEFYQKHEKTILDAKREHSGKENDTKHIKTAREKEKLIEQKKLGQKNIAADSNYDGNEKTNSNDLNKPLDENTVSDENTFIDKGPTLDDADDSTSFDDDYMKYMEDL
;
A
#
# COMPACT_ATOMS: atom_id res chain seq x y z
N MET A 1 45.39 -0.02 43.87
CA MET A 1 45.54 -0.87 42.66
C MET A 1 47.00 -1.20 42.44
N ILE A 2 47.87 -0.17 42.31
CA ILE A 2 49.33 -0.34 42.26
C ILE A 2 49.86 -0.91 43.60
N ASP A 3 49.35 -0.41 44.73
CA ASP A 3 49.74 -0.87 46.08
C ASP A 3 49.33 -2.32 46.38
N TYR A 4 48.38 -2.88 45.62
CA TYR A 4 47.93 -4.27 45.74
C TYR A 4 48.58 -5.20 44.69
N GLY A 5 49.53 -4.70 43.89
CA GLY A 5 50.21 -5.49 42.86
C GLY A 5 49.30 -5.96 41.71
N ILE A 6 48.14 -5.34 41.52
CA ILE A 6 47.15 -5.76 40.53
C ILE A 6 47.53 -5.18 39.17
N LYS A 7 47.59 -6.04 38.16
CA LYS A 7 47.78 -5.62 36.77
C LYS A 7 46.61 -4.70 36.39
N GLN A 8 46.90 -3.55 35.78
CA GLN A 8 45.88 -2.59 35.34
C GLN A 8 45.13 -3.07 34.09
N THR A 9 44.71 -4.33 34.06
CA THR A 9 43.81 -4.84 33.03
C THR A 9 42.36 -4.68 33.51
N PRO A 10 41.40 -4.41 32.61
CA PRO A 10 39.99 -4.30 32.99
C PRO A 10 39.45 -5.52 33.74
N CYS A 11 39.89 -6.72 33.38
CA CYS A 11 39.44 -7.96 34.03
C CYS A 11 39.98 -8.10 35.45
N ASP A 12 41.25 -7.80 35.69
CA ASP A 12 41.87 -7.94 37.01
C ASP A 12 41.39 -6.85 37.97
N THR A 13 41.19 -5.64 37.45
CA THR A 13 40.59 -4.53 38.21
C THR A 13 39.14 -4.82 38.58
N TRP A 14 38.34 -5.38 37.66
CA TRP A 14 36.97 -5.83 37.94
C TRP A 14 36.94 -6.92 39.01
N ARG A 15 37.76 -7.98 38.84
CA ARG A 15 37.85 -9.08 39.80
C ARG A 15 38.18 -8.58 41.21
N HIS A 16 39.16 -7.66 41.31
CA HIS A 16 39.51 -7.06 42.59
C HIS A 16 38.36 -6.25 43.22
N CYS A 17 37.62 -5.47 42.42
CA CYS A 17 36.46 -4.73 42.93
C CYS A 17 35.33 -5.65 43.42
N VAL A 18 35.09 -6.75 42.71
CA VAL A 18 34.09 -7.75 43.12
C VAL A 18 34.52 -8.43 44.42
N GLU A 19 35.77 -8.90 44.51
CA GLU A 19 36.28 -9.69 45.63
C GLU A 19 36.56 -8.85 46.89
N ASN A 20 37.12 -7.65 46.74
CA ASN A 20 37.62 -6.86 47.88
C ASN A 20 36.73 -5.68 48.26
N LYS A 21 35.90 -5.18 47.33
CA LYS A 21 34.95 -4.08 47.62
C LYS A 21 33.51 -4.57 47.72
N GLY A 22 33.26 -5.88 47.56
CA GLY A 22 31.92 -6.47 47.58
C GLY A 22 30.99 -5.90 46.51
N GLN A 23 31.54 -5.26 45.46
CA GLN A 23 30.78 -4.68 44.37
C GLN A 23 30.45 -5.79 43.37
N HIS A 24 29.49 -6.64 43.74
CA HIS A 24 28.97 -7.66 42.86
C HIS A 24 28.08 -7.01 41.78
N PRO A 25 28.13 -7.48 40.52
CA PRO A 25 27.18 -7.05 39.51
C PRO A 25 25.76 -7.33 39.99
N ARG A 26 24.85 -6.39 39.73
CA ARG A 26 23.44 -6.52 40.12
C ARG A 26 22.85 -7.78 39.47
N GLN A 27 22.26 -8.64 40.28
CA GLN A 27 21.56 -9.80 39.78
C GLN A 27 20.33 -9.36 38.97
N ILE A 28 20.13 -10.00 37.82
CA ILE A 28 18.93 -9.83 37.02
C ILE A 28 17.89 -10.81 37.55
N GLU A 29 16.82 -10.29 38.13
CA GLU A 29 15.74 -11.11 38.71
C GLU A 29 14.77 -11.59 37.62
N ASP A 30 14.42 -10.72 36.68
CA ASP A 30 13.56 -11.02 35.54
C ASP A 30 14.28 -10.73 34.22
N PHE A 31 14.61 -11.81 33.51
CA PHE A 31 15.28 -11.75 32.21
C PHE A 31 14.41 -11.12 31.13
N ASP A 32 13.09 -11.31 31.17
CA ASP A 32 12.19 -10.80 30.15
C ASP A 32 12.01 -9.29 30.31
N ALA A 33 11.74 -8.83 31.53
CA ALA A 33 11.68 -7.39 31.81
C ALA A 33 13.01 -6.70 31.50
N PHE A 34 14.15 -7.29 31.87
CA PHE A 34 15.47 -6.74 31.56
C PHE A 34 15.71 -6.67 30.05
N ARG A 35 15.36 -7.72 29.31
CA ARG A 35 15.50 -7.75 27.86
C ARG A 35 14.63 -6.70 27.17
N ILE A 36 13.39 -6.53 27.63
CA ILE A 36 12.47 -5.52 27.12
C ILE A 36 13.02 -4.11 27.38
N ALA A 37 13.60 -3.86 28.56
CA ALA A 37 14.19 -2.57 28.90
C ALA A 37 15.38 -2.18 27.99
N LEU A 38 16.05 -3.15 27.36
CA LEU A 38 17.13 -2.89 26.38
C LEU A 38 16.61 -2.53 24.99
N TYR A 39 15.33 -2.77 24.71
CA TYR A 39 14.74 -2.55 23.39
C TYR A 39 14.31 -1.10 23.19
N LYS A 40 14.02 -0.76 21.92
CA LYS A 40 13.55 0.57 21.57
C LYS A 40 12.04 0.65 21.81
N HIS A 41 11.65 1.49 22.77
CA HIS A 41 10.25 1.75 23.08
C HIS A 41 9.64 2.74 22.08
N LYS A 42 8.43 2.45 21.62
CA LYS A 42 7.68 3.24 20.64
C LYS A 42 6.18 3.07 20.87
N LYS A 43 5.40 4.12 20.59
CA LYS A 43 3.94 4.02 20.54
C LYS A 43 3.50 3.51 19.17
N ALA A 44 2.63 2.50 19.16
CA ALA A 44 2.11 1.86 17.96
C ALA A 44 0.59 1.98 17.92
N SER A 45 0.01 2.04 16.73
CA SER A 45 -1.44 2.09 16.56
C SER A 45 -2.00 0.69 16.35
N ILE A 46 -3.19 0.41 16.89
CA ILE A 46 -3.92 -0.81 16.58
C ILE A 46 -4.69 -0.64 15.25
N THR A 47 -4.74 -1.71 14.46
CA THR A 47 -5.50 -1.76 13.20
C THR A 47 -6.23 -3.10 13.09
N ARG A 48 -7.17 -3.22 12.15
CA ARG A 48 -7.85 -4.49 11.82
C ARG A 48 -6.93 -5.70 11.66
N TYR A 49 -5.70 -5.48 11.23
CA TYR A 49 -4.75 -6.53 10.88
C TYR A 49 -3.68 -6.74 11.96
N GLY A 50 -3.85 -6.14 13.14
CA GLY A 50 -2.90 -6.17 14.24
C GLY A 50 -2.28 -4.81 14.56
N ILE A 51 -1.20 -4.87 15.32
CA ILE A 51 -0.43 -3.72 15.79
C ILE A 51 0.42 -3.18 14.64
N LEU A 52 0.21 -1.91 14.28
CA LEU A 52 0.95 -1.22 13.24
C LEU A 52 2.14 -0.47 13.82
N VAL A 53 3.34 -0.91 13.45
CA VAL A 53 4.60 -0.21 13.73
C VAL A 53 5.22 0.17 12.41
N ASP A 54 5.31 1.47 12.15
CA ASP A 54 5.74 2.03 10.86
C ASP A 54 4.86 1.57 9.69
N THR A 55 5.20 0.47 9.00
CA THR A 55 4.29 -0.20 8.05
C THR A 55 4.22 -1.71 8.24
N MET A 56 4.83 -2.22 9.31
CA MET A 56 4.78 -3.63 9.66
C MET A 56 3.60 -3.87 10.58
N LYS A 57 2.94 -5.01 10.40
CA LYS A 57 1.73 -5.37 11.12
C LYS A 57 2.05 -6.62 11.91
N TYR A 58 1.80 -6.56 13.21
CA TYR A 58 2.11 -7.64 14.13
C TYR A 58 0.82 -8.17 14.74
N ILE A 59 0.71 -9.47 14.83
CA ILE A 59 -0.47 -10.15 15.36
C ILE A 59 -0.07 -11.10 16.49
N ASP A 60 -0.91 -11.17 17.50
CA ASP A 60 -0.83 -12.18 18.54
C ASP A 60 -2.17 -12.88 18.64
N LEU A 61 -2.26 -14.07 18.03
CA LEU A 61 -3.47 -14.89 17.99
C LEU A 61 -3.83 -15.48 19.36
N ARG A 62 -2.96 -15.34 20.36
CA ARG A 62 -3.21 -15.85 21.71
C ARG A 62 -3.95 -14.85 22.59
N ASN A 63 -3.86 -13.56 22.28
CA ASN A 63 -4.45 -12.52 23.10
C ASN A 63 -5.80 -12.08 22.51
N ARG A 64 -6.88 -12.64 23.08
CA ARG A 64 -8.25 -12.35 22.68
C ARG A 64 -8.60 -10.85 22.79
N LYS A 65 -8.06 -10.14 23.78
CA LYS A 65 -8.33 -8.71 23.91
C LYS A 65 -7.72 -7.92 22.77
N LEU A 66 -6.47 -8.25 22.39
CA LEU A 66 -5.85 -7.64 21.22
C LEU A 66 -6.67 -7.92 19.95
N GLU A 67 -7.15 -9.14 19.79
CA GLU A 67 -8.01 -9.53 18.67
C GLU A 67 -9.31 -8.73 18.64
N GLU A 68 -9.98 -8.56 19.78
CA GLU A 68 -11.19 -7.75 19.93
C GLU A 68 -10.94 -6.27 19.57
N MET A 69 -9.87 -5.66 20.08
CA MET A 69 -9.49 -4.28 19.74
C MET A 69 -9.17 -4.13 18.24
N CYS A 70 -8.52 -5.13 17.64
CA CYS A 70 -8.27 -5.15 16.21
C CYS A 70 -9.59 -5.22 15.43
N PHE A 71 -10.51 -6.11 15.83
CA PHE A 71 -11.81 -6.26 15.18
C PHE A 71 -12.65 -4.99 15.25
N LEU A 72 -12.68 -4.34 16.42
CA LEU A 72 -13.38 -3.08 16.66
C LEU A 72 -12.68 -1.86 16.01
N ASN A 73 -11.47 -2.03 15.46
CA ASN A 73 -10.67 -0.96 14.85
C ASN A 73 -10.43 0.21 15.81
N GLU A 74 -10.18 -0.09 17.07
CA GLU A 74 -9.85 0.94 18.05
C GLU A 74 -8.57 1.67 17.65
N ARG A 75 -8.63 3.00 17.61
CA ARG A 75 -7.48 3.85 17.26
C ARG A 75 -6.56 4.12 18.46
N GLU A 76 -6.55 3.20 19.41
CA GLU A 76 -5.73 3.32 20.60
C GLU A 76 -4.24 3.14 20.26
N LYS A 77 -3.41 3.89 20.98
CA LYS A 77 -1.95 3.80 20.88
C LYS A 77 -1.43 2.99 22.06
N ILE A 78 -0.83 1.85 21.75
CA ILE A 78 -0.21 0.97 22.74
C ILE A 78 1.30 1.15 22.77
N GLU A 79 1.91 0.84 23.91
CA GLU A 79 3.36 0.85 24.04
C GLU A 79 3.94 -0.46 23.51
N VAL A 80 5.02 -0.32 22.74
CA VAL A 80 5.69 -1.43 22.07
C VAL A 80 7.20 -1.31 22.26
N ALA A 81 7.87 -2.43 22.51
CA ALA A 81 9.31 -2.53 22.57
C ALA A 81 9.83 -3.39 21.40
N ILE A 82 10.76 -2.82 20.63
CA ILE A 82 11.25 -3.38 19.36
C ILE A 82 12.72 -3.78 19.51
N ASN A 83 13.01 -5.03 19.16
CA ASN A 83 14.39 -5.49 19.07
C ASN A 83 15.06 -4.92 17.80
N PRO A 84 16.13 -4.12 17.91
CA PRO A 84 16.82 -3.57 16.75
C PRO A 84 17.43 -4.64 15.83
N ALA A 85 17.78 -5.81 16.37
CA ALA A 85 18.44 -6.88 15.63
C ALA A 85 17.50 -7.61 14.66
N THR A 86 16.20 -7.65 14.93
CA THR A 86 15.24 -8.44 14.14
C THR A 86 13.85 -7.84 14.14
N VAL A 87 13.18 -7.81 12.98
CA VAL A 87 11.77 -7.35 12.85
C VAL A 87 10.72 -8.46 13.01
N ASN A 88 11.12 -9.68 13.37
CA ASN A 88 10.23 -10.85 13.37
C ASN A 88 9.11 -10.76 14.40
N TYR A 89 9.35 -10.09 15.52
CA TYR A 89 8.41 -9.97 16.61
C TYR A 89 8.64 -8.66 17.37
N ILE A 90 7.63 -8.25 18.10
CA ILE A 90 7.66 -7.11 19.01
C ILE A 90 7.08 -7.53 20.36
N TYR A 91 7.45 -6.81 21.41
CA TYR A 91 6.73 -6.86 22.68
C TYR A 91 5.76 -5.69 22.74
N TYR A 92 4.55 -5.94 23.19
CA TYR A 92 3.55 -4.90 23.40
C TYR A 92 3.03 -4.95 24.83
N PHE A 93 2.69 -3.79 25.36
CA PHE A 93 2.17 -3.65 26.72
C PHE A 93 0.66 -3.46 26.66
N LEU A 94 -0.08 -4.40 27.25
CA LEU A 94 -1.54 -4.36 27.35
C LEU A 94 -1.95 -4.91 28.70
N ASP A 95 -2.90 -4.25 29.37
CA ASP A 95 -3.44 -4.67 30.68
C ASP A 95 -2.38 -4.91 31.77
N GLY A 96 -1.33 -4.10 31.77
CA GLY A 96 -0.26 -4.24 32.77
C GLY A 96 0.75 -5.34 32.45
N VAL A 97 0.61 -6.04 31.32
CA VAL A 97 1.45 -7.20 30.98
C VAL A 97 2.14 -7.01 29.63
N TRP A 98 3.42 -7.37 29.57
CA TRP A 98 4.15 -7.46 28.32
C TRP A 98 3.87 -8.78 27.62
N SER A 99 3.32 -8.69 26.41
CA SER A 99 3.03 -9.83 25.55
C SER A 99 3.79 -9.73 24.22
N ARG A 100 3.89 -10.83 23.49
CA ARG A 100 4.70 -10.90 22.26
C ARG A 100 3.81 -11.08 21.03
N ALA A 101 3.91 -10.16 20.09
CA ALA A 101 3.25 -10.25 18.79
C ALA A 101 4.27 -10.57 17.68
N TRP A 102 3.86 -11.44 16.75
CA TRP A 102 4.70 -11.86 15.63
C TRP A 102 4.34 -11.07 14.39
N LEU A 103 5.32 -10.88 13.50
CA LEU A 103 5.07 -10.28 12.19
C LEU A 103 3.99 -11.11 11.47
N ASN A 104 2.99 -10.43 10.93
CA ASN A 104 1.81 -11.10 10.38
C ASN A 104 2.19 -11.97 9.17
N PRO A 105 2.04 -13.31 9.26
CA PRO A 105 2.46 -14.22 8.20
C PRO A 105 1.51 -14.21 6.99
N ASP A 106 0.25 -13.78 7.18
CA ASP A 106 -0.76 -13.80 6.12
C ASP A 106 -0.52 -12.71 5.07
N LEU A 107 0.23 -11.67 5.45
CA LEU A 107 0.57 -10.57 4.56
C LEU A 107 1.79 -10.92 3.72
N LYS A 108 1.55 -11.33 2.47
CA LYS A 108 2.61 -11.59 1.48
C LYS A 108 3.60 -10.44 1.31
N SER A 109 3.15 -9.20 1.51
CA SER A 109 4.03 -8.01 1.45
C SER A 109 5.05 -7.95 2.59
N GLN A 110 4.83 -8.68 3.68
CA GLN A 110 5.68 -8.70 4.86
C GLN A 110 6.64 -9.90 4.91
N ALA A 111 6.39 -10.94 4.09
CA ALA A 111 7.22 -12.13 4.03
C ALA A 111 8.70 -11.83 3.75
N SER A 112 8.99 -10.84 2.89
CA SER A 112 10.36 -10.45 2.55
C SER A 112 11.14 -9.81 3.71
N PHE A 113 10.48 -9.39 4.78
CA PHE A 113 11.12 -8.74 5.92
C PHE A 113 11.54 -9.73 7.02
N ILE A 114 11.12 -10.99 6.90
CA ILE A 114 11.47 -12.03 7.87
C ILE A 114 13.00 -12.16 7.94
N ASN A 115 13.54 -12.19 9.16
CA ASN A 115 14.96 -12.26 9.49
C ASN A 115 15.81 -11.04 9.09
N MET A 116 15.18 -9.92 8.73
CA MET A 116 15.90 -8.66 8.56
C MET A 116 16.04 -7.92 9.90
N SER A 117 17.13 -7.19 10.05
CA SER A 117 17.26 -6.18 11.11
C SER A 117 16.37 -4.97 10.83
N VAL A 118 16.08 -4.17 11.87
CA VAL A 118 15.26 -2.96 11.71
C VAL A 118 15.89 -1.99 10.69
N ALA A 119 17.22 -1.84 10.73
CA ALA A 119 17.95 -0.96 9.80
C ALA A 119 17.90 -1.46 8.35
N GLU A 120 18.06 -2.77 8.13
CA GLU A 120 17.96 -3.37 6.79
C GLU A 120 16.54 -3.25 6.24
N ALA A 121 15.53 -3.50 7.07
CA ALA A 121 14.14 -3.36 6.69
C ALA A 121 13.80 -1.91 6.27
N GLU A 122 14.30 -0.91 7.01
CA GLU A 122 14.16 0.50 6.63
C GLU A 122 14.85 0.82 5.31
N ALA A 123 16.09 0.33 5.11
CA ALA A 123 16.82 0.53 3.86
C ALA A 123 16.12 -0.14 2.67
N TYR A 124 15.62 -1.36 2.85
CA TYR A 124 14.85 -2.07 1.84
C TYR A 124 13.58 -1.32 1.46
N ARG A 125 12.86 -0.77 2.44
CA ARG A 125 11.65 0.04 2.19
C ARG A 125 11.94 1.29 1.39
N LYS A 126 13.04 1.98 1.69
CA LYS A 126 13.47 3.16 0.92
C LYS A 126 13.75 2.78 -0.54
N LYS A 127 14.46 1.66 -0.79
CA LYS A 127 14.72 1.16 -2.15
C LYS A 127 13.43 0.80 -2.89
N MET A 128 12.52 0.07 -2.24
CA MET A 128 11.23 -0.32 -2.82
C MET A 128 10.34 0.88 -3.15
N ALA A 129 10.37 1.93 -2.33
CA ALA A 129 9.61 3.16 -2.60
C ALA A 129 10.12 3.87 -3.86
N VAL A 130 11.43 3.95 -4.06
CA VAL A 130 12.05 4.53 -5.26
C VAL A 130 11.67 3.74 -6.50
N GLN A 131 11.83 2.41 -6.48
CA GLN A 131 11.47 1.54 -7.62
C GLN A 131 9.99 1.64 -7.98
N LYS A 132 9.09 1.69 -6.99
CA LYS A 132 7.66 1.87 -7.23
C LYS A 132 7.35 3.21 -7.90
N ARG A 133 8.05 4.28 -7.49
CA ARG A 133 7.91 5.61 -8.09
C ARG A 133 8.37 5.60 -9.55
N GLU A 134 9.52 4.99 -9.82
CA GLU A 134 10.07 4.86 -11.17
C GLU A 134 9.16 4.03 -12.08
N ALA A 135 8.70 2.87 -11.62
CA ALA A 135 7.77 2.03 -12.37
C ALA A 135 6.44 2.74 -12.68
N LEU A 136 5.93 3.57 -11.76
CA LEU A 136 4.73 4.37 -12.00
C LEU A 136 4.96 5.45 -13.05
N GLN A 137 6.12 6.10 -13.02
CA GLN A 137 6.50 7.10 -14.01
C GLN A 137 6.69 6.47 -15.39
N GLU A 138 7.37 5.33 -15.47
CA GLU A 138 7.53 4.59 -16.72
C GLU A 138 6.18 4.17 -17.30
N LYS A 139 5.27 3.64 -16.49
CA LYS A 139 3.92 3.29 -16.93
C LYS A 139 3.15 4.51 -17.47
N ARG A 140 3.33 5.69 -16.87
CA ARG A 140 2.72 6.94 -17.36
C ARG A 140 3.31 7.35 -18.71
N ASN A 141 4.63 7.26 -18.87
CA ASN A 141 5.32 7.56 -20.14
C ASN A 141 4.92 6.59 -21.25
N GLN A 142 4.86 5.29 -20.97
CA GLN A 142 4.38 4.30 -21.94
C GLN A 142 2.94 4.58 -22.38
N LYS A 143 2.08 4.97 -21.43
CA LYS A 143 0.68 5.34 -21.74
C LYS A 143 0.61 6.60 -22.61
N SER A 144 1.41 7.63 -22.33
CA SER A 144 1.44 8.84 -23.16
C SER A 144 2.00 8.57 -24.56
N GLU A 145 3.07 7.78 -24.68
CA GLU A 145 3.62 7.34 -25.97
C GLU A 145 2.61 6.54 -26.79
N PHE A 146 1.85 5.66 -26.16
CA PHE A 146 0.78 4.90 -26.82
C PHE A 146 -0.27 5.84 -27.42
N TYR A 147 -0.75 6.82 -26.65
CA TYR A 147 -1.73 7.80 -27.16
C TYR A 147 -1.17 8.64 -28.29
N GLN A 148 0.07 9.11 -28.18
CA GLN A 148 0.73 9.89 -29.25
C GLN A 148 0.88 9.08 -30.54
N LYS A 149 1.25 7.79 -30.44
CA LYS A 149 1.32 6.89 -31.61
C LYS A 149 -0.07 6.68 -32.20
N HIS A 150 -1.07 6.43 -31.36
CA HIS A 150 -2.45 6.22 -31.81
C HIS A 150 -3.02 7.46 -32.53
N GLU A 151 -2.79 8.64 -31.98
CA GLU A 151 -3.19 9.91 -32.60
C GLU A 151 -2.51 10.11 -33.97
N LYS A 152 -1.20 9.84 -34.07
CA LYS A 152 -0.49 9.88 -35.36
C LYS A 152 -1.10 8.91 -36.37
N THR A 153 -1.39 7.67 -35.97
CA THR A 153 -2.03 6.68 -36.86
C THR A 153 -3.41 7.16 -37.33
N ILE A 154 -4.21 7.79 -36.47
CA ILE A 154 -5.50 8.36 -36.87
C ILE A 154 -5.31 9.51 -37.86
N LEU A 155 -4.33 10.39 -37.62
CA LEU A 155 -4.03 11.51 -38.51
C LEU A 155 -3.52 11.03 -39.88
N ASP A 156 -2.65 10.03 -39.91
CA ASP A 156 -2.13 9.44 -41.14
C ASP A 156 -3.25 8.72 -41.92
N ALA A 157 -4.12 7.97 -41.26
CA ALA A 157 -5.30 7.37 -41.89
C ALA A 157 -6.27 8.42 -42.44
N LYS A 158 -6.47 9.54 -41.71
CA LYS A 158 -7.25 10.69 -42.21
C LYS A 158 -6.59 11.32 -43.44
N ARG A 159 -5.26 11.46 -43.46
CA ARG A 159 -4.50 12.00 -44.60
C ARG A 159 -4.62 11.09 -45.82
N GLU A 160 -4.42 9.78 -45.65
CA GLU A 160 -4.58 8.79 -46.73
C GLU A 160 -6.00 8.76 -47.31
N HIS A 161 -7.03 8.97 -46.47
CA HIS A 161 -8.41 9.09 -46.94
C HIS A 161 -8.74 10.46 -47.55
N SER A 162 -8.08 11.54 -47.11
CA SER A 162 -8.31 12.89 -47.65
C SER A 162 -7.72 13.11 -49.05
N GLY A 163 -6.71 12.33 -49.43
CA GLY A 163 -6.07 12.38 -50.76
C GLY A 163 -6.75 11.51 -51.82
N LYS A 164 -7.70 10.65 -51.44
CA LYS A 164 -8.58 9.98 -52.40
C LYS A 164 -9.76 10.91 -52.62
N GLU A 165 -9.78 11.60 -53.76
CA GLU A 165 -10.99 12.23 -54.26
C GLU A 165 -12.14 11.25 -54.04
N ASN A 166 -13.14 11.65 -53.25
CA ASN A 166 -14.36 10.89 -53.12
C ASN A 166 -14.96 10.81 -54.52
N ASP A 167 -14.71 9.70 -55.21
CA ASP A 167 -15.39 9.35 -56.44
C ASP A 167 -16.85 9.07 -56.07
N THR A 168 -17.60 10.17 -55.94
CA THR A 168 -18.99 10.24 -55.49
C THR A 168 -19.92 9.42 -56.38
N LYS A 169 -19.43 8.97 -57.55
CA LYS A 169 -20.15 8.11 -58.48
C LYS A 169 -20.26 6.64 -58.04
N HIS A 170 -19.38 6.14 -57.16
CA HIS A 170 -19.34 4.71 -56.81
C HIS A 170 -19.59 4.37 -55.33
N ILE A 171 -19.88 5.36 -54.48
CA ILE A 171 -20.13 5.16 -53.03
C ILE A 171 -21.30 4.19 -52.79
N LYS A 172 -22.37 4.31 -53.57
CA LYS A 172 -23.56 3.45 -53.44
C LYS A 172 -23.23 1.99 -53.77
N THR A 173 -22.48 1.77 -54.85
CA THR A 173 -22.04 0.43 -55.27
C THR A 173 -21.00 -0.19 -54.34
N ALA A 174 -20.15 0.62 -53.70
CA ALA A 174 -19.18 0.15 -52.71
C ALA A 174 -19.87 -0.30 -51.41
N ARG A 175 -20.83 0.50 -50.90
CA ARG A 175 -21.65 0.14 -49.72
C ARG A 175 -22.50 -1.11 -49.95
N GLU A 176 -23.08 -1.26 -51.14
CA GLU A 176 -23.83 -2.47 -51.51
C GLU A 176 -22.93 -3.71 -51.56
N LYS A 177 -21.69 -3.58 -52.07
CA LYS A 177 -20.71 -4.68 -52.07
C LYS A 177 -20.26 -5.06 -50.66
N GLU A 178 -19.99 -4.09 -49.77
CA GLU A 178 -19.65 -4.37 -48.37
C GLU A 178 -20.78 -5.09 -47.63
N LYS A 179 -22.02 -4.62 -47.79
CA LYS A 179 -23.20 -5.26 -47.20
C LYS A 179 -23.38 -6.71 -47.68
N LEU A 180 -23.06 -6.97 -48.95
CA LEU A 180 -23.14 -8.31 -49.54
C LEU A 180 -22.00 -9.23 -49.08
N ILE A 181 -20.80 -8.68 -48.84
CA ILE A 181 -19.68 -9.41 -48.24
C ILE A 181 -19.99 -9.77 -46.77
N GLU A 182 -20.56 -8.85 -45.99
CA GLU A 182 -20.98 -9.13 -44.61
C GLU A 182 -22.09 -10.17 -44.53
N GLN A 183 -23.09 -10.12 -45.41
CA GLN A 183 -24.11 -11.16 -45.49
C GLN A 183 -23.54 -12.53 -45.86
N LYS A 184 -22.56 -12.60 -46.77
CA LYS A 184 -21.87 -13.85 -47.08
C LYS A 184 -21.05 -14.38 -45.90
N LYS A 185 -20.38 -13.49 -45.14
CA LYS A 185 -19.65 -13.87 -43.93
C LYS A 185 -20.57 -14.36 -42.81
N LEU A 186 -21.75 -13.74 -42.63
CA LEU A 186 -22.78 -14.24 -41.72
C LEU A 186 -23.33 -15.60 -42.17
N GLY A 187 -23.60 -15.77 -43.47
CA GLY A 187 -24.05 -17.04 -44.02
C GLY A 187 -23.03 -18.17 -43.86
N GLN A 188 -21.73 -17.90 -44.05
CA GLN A 188 -20.67 -18.89 -43.81
C GLN A 188 -20.49 -19.23 -42.33
N LYS A 189 -20.69 -18.27 -41.41
CA LYS A 189 -20.70 -18.55 -39.96
C LYS A 189 -21.87 -19.45 -39.55
N ASN A 190 -23.03 -19.30 -40.21
CA ASN A 190 -24.21 -20.12 -39.89
C ASN A 190 -24.14 -21.52 -40.51
N ILE A 191 -23.48 -21.70 -41.66
CA ILE A 191 -23.26 -23.03 -42.27
C ILE A 191 -22.19 -23.84 -41.49
N ALA A 192 -21.20 -23.17 -40.88
CA ALA A 192 -20.21 -23.82 -40.02
C ALA A 192 -20.74 -24.19 -38.62
N ALA A 193 -21.90 -23.65 -38.21
CA ALA A 193 -22.54 -23.95 -36.93
C ALA A 193 -23.49 -25.16 -37.00
N ASP A 194 -23.97 -25.54 -38.18
CA ASP A 194 -24.95 -26.63 -38.39
C ASP A 194 -24.31 -27.99 -38.72
N SER A 195 -22.98 -28.10 -38.83
CA SER A 195 -22.29 -29.38 -39.08
C SER A 195 -21.65 -30.02 -37.85
N ASN A 196 -21.96 -29.55 -36.64
CA ASN A 196 -21.54 -30.21 -35.39
C ASN A 196 -22.73 -30.33 -34.42
N TYR A 197 -23.62 -31.28 -34.73
CA TYR A 197 -24.58 -31.82 -33.77
C TYR A 197 -24.32 -33.31 -33.60
N ASP A 198 -23.48 -33.65 -32.62
CA ASP A 198 -23.56 -34.93 -31.92
C ASP A 198 -23.53 -34.61 -30.42
N GLY A 199 -24.59 -35.01 -29.72
CA GLY A 199 -24.87 -34.57 -28.36
C GLY A 199 -24.15 -35.43 -27.32
N ASN A 200 -23.67 -34.81 -26.24
CA ASN A 200 -24.16 -35.13 -24.90
C ASN A 200 -23.65 -34.17 -23.80
N GLU A 201 -24.62 -33.63 -23.06
CA GLU A 201 -24.71 -33.37 -21.62
C GLU A 201 -23.65 -32.60 -20.78
N LYS A 202 -24.21 -31.59 -20.07
CA LYS A 202 -23.90 -31.07 -18.71
C LYS A 202 -22.62 -30.21 -18.60
N THR A 203 -22.63 -28.93 -18.18
CA THR A 203 -23.22 -28.31 -16.98
C THR A 203 -23.14 -26.77 -17.10
N ASN A 204 -24.02 -26.08 -16.36
CA ASN A 204 -24.15 -24.62 -16.28
C ASN A 204 -22.86 -23.88 -15.84
N SER A 205 -22.51 -22.83 -16.58
CA SER A 205 -21.93 -21.60 -16.02
C SER A 205 -22.42 -20.40 -16.82
N ASN A 206 -23.42 -19.70 -16.28
CA ASN A 206 -23.96 -18.46 -16.81
C ASN A 206 -22.99 -17.27 -16.56
N ASP A 207 -23.06 -16.36 -17.52
CA ASP A 207 -22.83 -14.92 -17.42
C ASP A 207 -21.40 -14.37 -17.30
N LEU A 208 -20.85 -14.06 -18.47
CA LEU A 208 -19.96 -12.92 -18.65
C LEU A 208 -20.44 -12.10 -19.85
N ASN A 209 -20.66 -10.81 -19.58
CA ASN A 209 -20.66 -9.67 -20.49
C ASN A 209 -22.01 -9.23 -21.07
N LYS A 210 -22.69 -8.38 -20.30
CA LYS A 210 -23.51 -7.28 -20.82
C LYS A 210 -22.67 -5.99 -20.74
N PRO A 211 -22.57 -5.18 -21.81
CA PRO A 211 -21.90 -3.88 -21.78
C PRO A 211 -22.87 -2.82 -21.23
N LEU A 212 -22.34 -1.84 -20.50
CA LEU A 212 -23.04 -0.60 -20.17
C LEU A 212 -22.14 0.55 -20.61
N ASP A 213 -22.60 1.25 -21.65
CA ASP A 213 -22.09 2.54 -22.08
C ASP A 213 -22.60 3.66 -21.15
N GLU A 214 -21.67 4.59 -20.92
CA GLU A 214 -21.81 6.05 -20.90
C GLU A 214 -22.55 6.83 -19.78
N ASN A 215 -21.79 7.87 -19.36
CA ASN A 215 -22.16 9.21 -18.87
C ASN A 215 -22.54 9.40 -17.39
N THR A 216 -21.60 10.00 -16.63
CA THR A 216 -21.60 11.45 -16.33
C THR A 216 -20.27 11.86 -15.70
N VAL A 217 -19.52 12.74 -16.39
CA VAL A 217 -18.53 13.64 -15.79
C VAL A 217 -19.14 15.04 -15.88
N SER A 218 -19.14 15.76 -14.77
CA SER A 218 -19.12 17.22 -14.75
C SER A 218 -18.02 17.66 -13.79
N ASP A 219 -17.15 18.50 -14.35
CA ASP A 219 -15.87 19.00 -13.88
C ASP A 219 -15.94 19.94 -12.66
N GLU A 220 -14.75 20.28 -12.14
CA GLU A 220 -14.28 21.54 -11.49
C GLU A 220 -13.39 21.23 -10.26
N ASN A 221 -12.17 21.74 -10.04
CA ASN A 221 -11.31 22.77 -10.65
C ASN A 221 -9.82 22.42 -10.32
N THR A 222 -8.88 22.38 -11.28
CA THR A 222 -7.96 23.47 -11.72
C THR A 222 -7.10 24.14 -10.63
N PHE A 223 -5.79 23.86 -10.73
CA PHE A 223 -4.67 24.62 -10.19
C PHE A 223 -4.40 25.82 -11.12
N ILE A 224 -4.31 27.05 -10.61
CA ILE A 224 -3.72 28.19 -11.32
C ILE A 224 -2.68 28.86 -10.42
N ASP A 225 -1.47 28.93 -10.98
CA ASP A 225 -0.29 29.63 -10.49
C ASP A 225 -0.31 31.10 -10.98
N LYS A 226 -0.20 32.05 -10.04
CA LYS A 226 0.31 33.42 -10.25
C LYS A 226 0.86 33.95 -8.92
N GLY A 227 2.17 34.14 -8.81
CA GLY A 227 2.74 35.14 -7.88
C GLY A 227 2.93 36.50 -8.57
N PRO A 228 3.53 37.52 -7.91
CA PRO A 228 3.80 37.66 -6.47
C PRO A 228 3.41 39.04 -5.86
N THR A 229 3.75 39.20 -4.57
CA THR A 229 4.08 40.40 -3.75
C THR A 229 3.03 41.17 -2.92
N LEU A 230 3.32 41.12 -1.61
CA LEU A 230 3.48 42.17 -0.59
C LEU A 230 2.28 42.75 0.18
N ASP A 231 2.42 42.55 1.50
CA ASP A 231 2.18 43.44 2.64
C ASP A 231 0.76 43.70 3.20
N ASP A 232 0.73 43.41 4.51
CA ASP A 232 0.02 44.06 5.62
C ASP A 232 -1.38 43.65 6.07
N ALA A 233 -1.39 43.33 7.38
CA ALA A 233 -2.36 43.65 8.43
C ALA A 233 -3.55 42.70 8.71
N ASP A 234 -3.52 42.20 9.95
CA ASP A 234 -4.62 42.00 10.91
C ASP A 234 -6.05 42.20 10.41
N ASP A 235 -6.90 41.17 10.58
CA ASP A 235 -8.04 41.33 11.50
C ASP A 235 -8.63 39.98 11.94
N SER A 236 -9.00 39.94 13.21
CA SER A 236 -9.78 38.94 13.91
C SER A 236 -11.27 39.01 13.52
N THR A 237 -11.98 37.87 13.47
CA THR A 237 -13.40 37.69 13.88
C THR A 237 -13.90 36.28 13.51
N SER A 238 -14.09 35.42 14.52
CA SER A 238 -15.37 34.82 14.95
C SER A 238 -16.19 34.14 13.85
N PHE A 239 -16.10 32.82 13.78
CA PHE A 239 -16.88 31.98 12.87
C PHE A 239 -17.53 30.84 13.68
N ASP A 240 -18.47 31.18 14.57
CA ASP A 240 -19.08 30.22 15.51
C ASP A 240 -20.61 30.38 15.70
N ASP A 241 -21.35 31.04 14.80
CA ASP A 241 -22.80 31.28 15.03
C ASP A 241 -23.78 30.62 14.04
N ASP A 242 -23.33 29.96 12.97
CA ASP A 242 -24.27 29.42 11.95
C ASP A 242 -24.62 27.92 12.10
N TYR A 243 -24.01 27.20 13.05
CA TYR A 243 -24.24 25.75 13.19
C TYR A 243 -25.36 25.38 14.19
N MET A 244 -25.84 26.32 15.01
CA MET A 244 -26.84 26.05 16.06
C MET A 244 -28.29 26.31 15.64
N LYS A 245 -28.54 26.81 14.42
CA LYS A 245 -29.90 27.12 13.94
C LYS A 245 -30.63 25.97 13.24
N TYR A 246 -29.96 24.84 12.99
CA TYR A 246 -30.52 23.69 12.26
C TYR A 246 -30.94 22.50 13.13
N MET A 247 -30.86 22.61 14.46
CA MET A 247 -31.20 21.52 15.39
C MET A 247 -32.47 21.78 16.23
N GLU A 248 -33.20 22.88 16.00
CA GLU A 248 -34.46 23.16 16.72
C GLU A 248 -35.74 22.86 15.92
N ASP A 249 -35.65 22.41 14.66
CA ASP A 249 -36.82 22.11 13.81
C ASP A 249 -36.84 20.66 13.25
N LEU A 250 -36.23 19.68 13.94
CA LEU A 250 -36.30 18.24 13.60
C LEU A 250 -36.52 17.33 14.82
#